data_AF-A0A1K1NH89-F1
#
_entry.id   AF-A0A1K1NH89-F1
#
_cell.length_a   1.000
_cell.length_b   1.000
_cell.length_c   1.000
_cell.angle_alpha   90.00
_cell.angle_beta   90.00
_cell.angle_gamma   90.00
#
_symmetry.space_group_name_H-M   'P 1'
#
loop_
_entity.id
_entity.type
_entity.pdbx_description
1 polymer ?
#
loop_
_entity_poly.entity_id
_entity_poly.type
_entity_poly.pdbx_seq_one_letter_code
_entity_poly.pdbx_strand_id
1 'polypeptide(L)'
;MNIENIIPSGNGGINGEDRTLKEICEKPVPEHLIRKLDEERLALEVVNRMKADLARMGSSWVPQPAQNGHVDFSAIAWPGVTARLPDKDALVAAIRQNNPGVSLDDINPRNIRDITYYIGRKALADKYGITVAKAGHIIGLLDLVIHETDDGRIEIVPNNVHRFKQLYAHKGYVSKMLKLINGKEVADEDE
;
A
#
# COMPACT_ATOMS: atom_id res chain seq x y z
N MET A 1 -2.74 26.13 -8.04
CA MET A 1 -2.11 25.01 -8.75
C MET A 1 -3.18 23.95 -8.96
N ASN A 2 -3.45 23.52 -10.19
CA ASN A 2 -4.42 22.45 -10.40
C ASN A 2 -3.73 21.10 -10.18
N ILE A 3 -3.99 20.47 -9.04
CA ILE A 3 -3.38 19.20 -8.64
C ILE A 3 -3.62 18.10 -9.68
N GLU A 4 -4.78 18.13 -10.35
CA GLU A 4 -5.16 17.14 -11.36
C GLU A 4 -4.13 17.00 -12.49
N ASN A 5 -3.47 18.09 -12.88
CA ASN A 5 -2.54 18.13 -14.01
C ASN A 5 -1.08 17.87 -13.61
N ILE A 6 -0.82 17.61 -12.32
CA ILE A 6 0.54 17.32 -11.86
C ILE A 6 0.92 15.91 -12.31
N ILE A 7 2.11 15.78 -12.88
CA ILE A 7 2.72 14.49 -13.19
C ILE A 7 3.58 14.11 -11.97
N PRO A 8 3.17 13.11 -11.17
CA PRO A 8 3.97 12.70 -10.02
C PRO A 8 5.33 12.19 -10.49
N SER A 9 6.39 12.67 -9.87
CA SER A 9 7.78 12.33 -10.18
C SER A 9 8.66 12.38 -8.92
N GLY A 10 9.66 11.50 -8.85
CA GLY A 10 10.52 11.32 -7.67
C GLY A 10 10.71 9.84 -7.30
N ASN A 11 11.67 9.55 -6.41
CA ASN A 11 11.94 8.22 -5.82
C ASN A 11 12.05 7.04 -6.81
N GLY A 12 12.78 7.22 -7.93
CA GLY A 12 13.14 6.10 -8.82
C GLY A 12 12.36 5.96 -10.13
N GLY A 13 11.61 6.98 -10.56
CA GLY A 13 10.97 6.99 -11.89
C GLY A 13 9.58 6.33 -11.93
N ILE A 14 8.82 6.43 -10.84
CA ILE A 14 7.61 5.64 -10.55
C ILE A 14 6.40 5.98 -11.45
N ASN A 15 6.52 6.89 -12.41
CA ASN A 15 5.46 7.20 -13.37
C ASN A 15 6.02 7.22 -14.79
N GLY A 16 6.54 6.09 -15.24
CA GLY A 16 7.17 5.95 -16.57
C GLY A 16 6.21 6.19 -17.74
N GLU A 17 4.90 6.26 -17.49
CA GLU A 17 3.88 6.60 -18.48
C GLU A 17 3.58 8.11 -18.57
N ASP A 18 4.24 8.95 -17.77
CA ASP A 18 4.04 10.40 -17.71
C ASP A 18 2.58 10.83 -17.50
N ARG A 19 1.81 10.01 -16.78
CA ARG A 19 0.38 10.26 -16.50
C ARG A 19 0.23 11.34 -15.44
N THR A 20 -0.75 12.21 -15.63
CA THR A 20 -1.19 13.16 -14.60
C THR A 20 -1.84 12.44 -13.41
N LEU A 21 -1.91 13.11 -12.25
CA LEU A 21 -2.62 12.58 -11.08
C LEU A 21 -4.07 12.22 -11.41
N LYS A 22 -4.75 13.00 -12.25
CA LYS A 22 -6.11 12.68 -12.69
C LYS A 22 -6.17 11.38 -13.49
N GLU A 23 -5.30 11.22 -14.48
CA GLU A 23 -5.27 9.99 -15.30
C GLU A 23 -4.93 8.76 -14.46
N ILE A 24 -4.04 8.91 -13.48
CA ILE A 24 -3.73 7.84 -12.52
C ILE A 24 -4.94 7.57 -11.63
N CYS A 25 -5.63 8.58 -11.11
CA CYS A 25 -6.79 8.34 -10.25
C CYS A 25 -7.94 7.67 -11.01
N GLU A 26 -8.19 8.07 -12.27
CA GLU A 26 -9.22 7.46 -13.12
C GLU A 26 -8.87 6.03 -13.55
N LYS A 27 -7.58 5.76 -13.81
CA LYS A 27 -7.06 4.44 -14.19
C LYS A 27 -5.77 4.12 -13.45
N PRO A 28 -5.85 3.67 -12.19
CA PRO A 28 -4.70 3.48 -11.30
C PRO A 28 -3.61 2.60 -11.89
N VAL A 29 -4.00 1.42 -12.39
CA VAL A 29 -3.06 0.45 -12.98
C VAL A 29 -3.06 0.57 -14.51
N PRO A 30 -1.91 0.83 -15.15
CA PRO A 30 -1.79 0.80 -16.60
C PRO A 30 -2.23 -0.53 -17.20
N GLU A 31 -2.91 -0.46 -18.36
CA GLU A 31 -3.37 -1.64 -19.10
C GLU A 31 -2.24 -2.64 -19.41
N HIS A 32 -1.05 -2.15 -19.73
CA HIS A 32 0.09 -3.03 -20.02
C HIS A 32 0.58 -3.81 -18.79
N LEU A 33 0.38 -3.31 -17.56
CA LEU A 33 0.65 -4.05 -16.33
C LEU A 33 -0.47 -5.07 -16.05
N ILE A 34 -1.73 -4.70 -16.29
CA ILE A 34 -2.88 -5.62 -16.15
C ILE A 34 -2.71 -6.85 -17.07
N ARG A 35 -2.19 -6.66 -18.29
CA ARG A 35 -1.91 -7.76 -19.23
C ARG A 35 -0.87 -8.75 -18.72
N LYS A 36 0.06 -8.35 -17.86
CA LYS A 36 1.03 -9.27 -17.26
C LYS A 36 0.37 -10.36 -16.41
N LEU A 37 -0.86 -10.14 -15.93
CA LEU A 37 -1.62 -11.17 -15.22
C LEU A 37 -1.95 -12.39 -16.10
N ASP A 38 -1.97 -12.24 -17.44
CA ASP A 38 -2.19 -13.36 -18.36
C ASP A 38 -1.00 -14.32 -18.40
N GLU A 39 0.18 -13.85 -18.02
CA GLU A 39 1.43 -14.63 -17.98
C GLU A 39 1.61 -15.33 -16.62
N GLU A 40 0.77 -14.99 -15.64
CA GLU A 40 0.83 -15.58 -14.31
C GLU A 40 0.28 -17.01 -14.31
N ARG A 41 0.98 -17.91 -13.62
CA ARG A 41 0.52 -19.29 -13.39
C ARG A 41 -0.60 -19.34 -12.35
N LEU A 42 -1.77 -18.83 -12.72
CA LEU A 42 -3.00 -18.80 -11.92
C LEU A 42 -4.16 -19.41 -12.72
N ALA A 43 -5.20 -19.86 -12.02
CA ALA A 43 -6.43 -20.26 -12.69
C ALA A 43 -7.04 -19.07 -13.43
N LEU A 44 -7.55 -19.28 -14.65
CA LEU A 44 -8.11 -18.23 -15.51
C LEU A 44 -9.23 -17.44 -14.80
N GLU A 45 -10.06 -18.13 -14.01
CA GLU A 45 -11.11 -17.50 -13.21
C GLU A 45 -10.57 -16.50 -12.17
N VAL A 46 -9.40 -16.78 -11.59
CA VAL A 46 -8.74 -15.90 -10.61
C VAL A 46 -8.22 -14.65 -11.33
N VAL A 47 -7.56 -14.83 -12.47
CA VAL A 47 -7.07 -13.72 -13.32
C VAL A 47 -8.23 -12.83 -13.76
N ASN A 48 -9.32 -13.42 -14.25
CA ASN A 48 -10.49 -12.66 -14.70
C ASN A 48 -11.14 -11.86 -13.56
N ARG A 49 -11.24 -12.43 -12.36
CA ARG A 49 -11.74 -11.69 -11.18
C ARG A 49 -10.81 -10.53 -10.80
N MET A 50 -9.49 -10.74 -10.82
CA MET A 50 -8.53 -9.65 -10.56
C MET A 50 -8.69 -8.53 -11.57
N LYS A 51 -8.73 -8.86 -12.88
CA LYS A 51 -8.94 -7.88 -13.95
C LYS A 51 -10.25 -7.11 -13.80
N ALA A 52 -11.34 -7.80 -13.46
CA ALA A 52 -12.64 -7.16 -13.22
C ALA A 52 -12.60 -6.21 -12.01
N ASP A 53 -11.84 -6.54 -10.97
CA ASP A 53 -11.66 -5.64 -9.82
C ASP A 53 -10.78 -4.44 -10.15
N LEU A 54 -9.68 -4.66 -10.87
CA LEU A 54 -8.78 -3.59 -11.33
C LEU A 54 -9.48 -2.64 -12.31
N ALA A 55 -10.37 -3.13 -13.16
CA ALA A 55 -11.20 -2.29 -14.03
C ALA A 55 -12.20 -1.40 -13.26
N ARG A 56 -12.49 -1.74 -11.99
CA ARG A 56 -13.31 -0.94 -11.07
C ARG A 56 -12.46 -0.11 -10.11
N MET A 57 -11.14 -0.26 -10.16
CA MET A 57 -10.22 0.55 -9.37
C MET A 57 -10.13 1.94 -10.00
N GLY A 58 -10.19 2.97 -9.18
CA GLY A 58 -10.10 4.36 -9.62
C GLY A 58 -11.37 5.17 -9.43
N SER A 59 -11.20 6.48 -9.51
CA SER A 59 -12.23 7.49 -9.27
C SER A 59 -11.86 8.77 -10.01
N SER A 60 -12.85 9.59 -10.32
CA SER A 60 -12.63 10.97 -10.78
C SER A 60 -12.11 11.89 -9.67
N TRP A 61 -12.13 11.42 -8.41
CA TRP A 61 -11.62 12.15 -7.27
C TRP A 61 -10.11 11.99 -7.15
N VAL A 62 -9.40 13.12 -7.19
CA VAL A 62 -7.95 13.17 -6.90
C VAL A 62 -7.75 13.41 -5.40
N PRO A 63 -6.95 12.57 -4.72
CA PRO A 63 -6.60 12.76 -3.32
C PRO A 63 -6.11 14.17 -3.03
N GLN A 64 -6.61 14.74 -1.93
CA GLN A 64 -6.11 16.04 -1.49
C GLN A 64 -4.70 15.89 -0.90
N PRO A 65 -3.83 16.90 -1.00
CA PRO A 65 -2.52 16.89 -0.37
C PRO A 65 -2.63 16.54 1.12
N ALA A 66 -1.58 15.91 1.66
CA ALA A 66 -1.58 15.48 3.04
C ALA A 66 -1.83 16.66 3.99
N GLN A 67 -2.82 16.53 4.88
CA GLN A 67 -3.15 17.53 5.89
C GLN A 67 -2.73 17.00 7.26
N ASN A 68 -1.84 17.72 7.93
CA ASN A 68 -1.24 17.28 9.21
C ASN A 68 -0.61 15.88 9.15
N GLY A 69 -0.06 15.51 7.98
CA GLY A 69 0.55 14.20 7.77
C GLY A 69 -0.46 13.07 7.58
N HIS A 70 -1.70 13.38 7.20
CA HIS A 70 -2.76 12.41 6.88
C HIS A 70 -3.18 12.56 5.42
N VAL A 71 -3.37 11.42 4.72
CA VAL A 71 -3.86 11.37 3.34
C VAL A 71 -4.82 10.20 3.16
N ASP A 72 -5.86 10.38 2.35
CA ASP A 72 -6.85 9.34 2.04
C ASP A 72 -6.71 8.90 0.58
N PHE A 73 -6.36 7.63 0.38
CA PHE A 73 -6.23 6.99 -0.92
C PHE A 73 -7.34 5.98 -1.23
N SER A 74 -8.36 5.88 -0.37
CA SER A 74 -9.41 4.85 -0.46
C SER A 74 -10.15 4.85 -1.80
N ALA A 75 -10.33 6.02 -2.41
CA ALA A 75 -10.98 6.19 -3.70
C ALA A 75 -10.21 5.56 -4.88
N ILE A 76 -8.90 5.30 -4.71
CA ILE A 76 -8.03 4.71 -5.71
C ILE A 76 -7.43 3.38 -5.23
N ALA A 77 -7.93 2.80 -4.14
CA ALA A 77 -7.47 1.53 -3.60
C ALA A 77 -8.04 0.33 -4.39
N TRP A 78 -7.32 -0.79 -4.39
CA TRP A 78 -7.78 -2.05 -4.98
C TRP A 78 -9.08 -2.48 -4.28
N PRO A 79 -10.23 -2.51 -4.99
CA PRO A 79 -11.52 -2.71 -4.36
C PRO A 79 -11.59 -4.03 -3.57
N GLY A 80 -12.07 -3.98 -2.33
CA GLY A 80 -12.32 -5.16 -1.51
C GLY A 80 -11.08 -5.88 -1.00
N VAL A 81 -9.88 -5.30 -1.13
CA VAL A 81 -8.66 -5.77 -0.46
C VAL A 81 -8.38 -4.85 0.71
N THR A 82 -9.00 -5.16 1.86
CA THR A 82 -8.81 -4.40 3.10
C THR A 82 -8.61 -5.34 4.28
N ALA A 83 -7.78 -4.93 5.23
CA ALA A 83 -7.57 -5.63 6.48
C ALA A 83 -7.41 -4.64 7.63
N ARG A 84 -7.73 -5.07 8.84
CA ARG A 84 -7.46 -4.30 10.06
C ARG A 84 -6.02 -4.48 10.48
N LEU A 85 -5.36 -3.38 10.80
CA LEU A 85 -4.07 -3.39 11.44
C LEU A 85 -4.24 -3.73 12.93
N PRO A 86 -3.26 -4.44 13.53
CA PRO A 86 -3.32 -4.77 14.95
C PRO A 86 -3.25 -3.50 15.80
N ASP A 87 -3.78 -3.57 17.02
CA ASP A 87 -3.44 -2.59 18.05
C ASP A 87 -1.99 -2.79 18.54
N LYS A 88 -1.54 -1.93 19.44
CA LYS A 88 -0.18 -1.96 19.99
C LYS A 88 0.18 -3.35 20.56
N ASP A 89 -0.69 -3.93 21.39
CA ASP A 89 -0.36 -5.14 22.13
C ASP A 89 -0.35 -6.37 21.21
N ALA A 90 -1.32 -6.45 20.29
CA ALA A 90 -1.36 -7.47 19.25
C ALA A 90 -0.16 -7.35 18.30
N LEU A 91 0.26 -6.14 17.94
CA LEU A 91 1.44 -5.90 17.11
C LEU A 91 2.71 -6.38 17.81
N VAL A 92 2.91 -6.00 19.07
CA VAL A 92 4.08 -6.44 19.87
C VAL A 92 4.11 -7.97 20.01
N ALA A 93 2.95 -8.59 20.25
CA ALA A 93 2.84 -10.05 20.31
C ALA A 93 3.25 -10.70 18.98
N ALA A 94 2.76 -10.20 17.84
CA ALA A 94 3.11 -10.70 16.52
C ALA A 94 4.61 -10.50 16.20
N ILE A 95 5.18 -9.34 16.56
CA ILE A 95 6.62 -9.07 16.38
C ILE A 95 7.47 -10.07 17.18
N ARG A 96 7.10 -10.35 18.44
CA ARG A 96 7.80 -11.31 19.29
C ARG A 96 7.66 -12.75 18.84
N GLN A 97 6.55 -13.10 18.18
CA GLN A 97 6.41 -14.42 17.54
C GLN A 97 7.41 -14.58 16.39
N ASN A 98 7.63 -13.53 15.59
CA ASN A 98 8.60 -13.55 14.48
C ASN A 98 10.05 -13.38 14.95
N ASN A 99 10.27 -12.65 16.05
CA ASN A 99 11.58 -12.35 16.61
C ASN A 99 11.60 -12.66 18.11
N PRO A 100 11.70 -13.95 18.51
CA PRO A 100 11.73 -14.33 19.92
C PRO A 100 12.85 -13.61 20.67
N GLY A 101 12.52 -12.97 21.80
CA GLY A 101 13.47 -12.27 22.65
C GLY A 101 13.72 -10.79 22.31
N VAL A 102 13.08 -10.23 21.28
CA VAL A 102 13.18 -8.79 21.00
C VAL A 102 12.59 -7.96 22.16
N SER A 103 13.38 -7.01 22.66
CA SER A 103 12.93 -6.05 23.68
C SER A 103 12.04 -4.97 23.03
N LEU A 104 11.24 -4.24 23.83
CA LEU A 104 10.42 -3.15 23.28
C LEU A 104 11.28 -2.04 22.68
N ASP A 105 12.44 -1.76 23.29
CA ASP A 105 13.37 -0.73 22.84
C ASP A 105 14.02 -1.09 21.49
N ASP A 106 14.15 -2.37 21.18
CA ASP A 106 14.77 -2.85 19.93
C ASP A 106 13.78 -2.95 18.75
N ILE A 107 12.47 -2.81 19.01
CA ILE A 107 11.46 -2.79 17.94
C ILE A 107 11.69 -1.57 17.04
N ASN A 108 11.83 -1.83 15.74
CA ASN A 108 12.14 -0.83 14.71
C ASN A 108 11.11 -0.84 13.55
N PRO A 109 11.18 0.11 12.59
CA PRO A 109 10.23 0.17 11.47
C PRO A 109 10.09 -1.13 10.68
N ARG A 110 11.20 -1.85 10.47
CA ARG A 110 11.20 -3.10 9.71
C ARG A 110 10.39 -4.19 10.42
N ASN A 111 10.52 -4.32 11.74
CA ASN A 111 9.72 -5.28 12.50
C ASN A 111 8.22 -5.05 12.32
N ILE A 112 7.80 -3.79 12.30
CA ILE A 112 6.38 -3.41 12.12
C ILE A 112 5.96 -3.70 10.68
N ARG A 113 6.74 -3.24 9.68
CA ARG A 113 6.46 -3.46 8.26
C ARG A 113 6.39 -4.94 7.88
N ASP A 114 7.22 -5.79 8.47
CA ASP A 114 7.16 -7.23 8.24
C ASP A 114 5.78 -7.81 8.62
N ILE A 115 5.18 -7.32 9.70
CA ILE A 115 3.82 -7.72 10.13
C ILE A 115 2.77 -7.10 9.21
N THR A 116 2.82 -5.79 8.99
CA THR A 116 1.77 -5.11 8.24
C THR A 116 1.77 -5.49 6.76
N TYR A 117 2.93 -5.62 6.13
CA TYR A 117 3.03 -6.09 4.75
C TYR A 117 2.58 -7.55 4.61
N TYR A 118 2.83 -8.40 5.62
CA TYR A 118 2.25 -9.73 5.66
C TYR A 118 0.71 -9.67 5.70
N ILE A 119 0.12 -8.83 6.55
CA ILE A 119 -1.34 -8.66 6.64
C ILE A 119 -1.92 -8.21 5.30
N GLY A 120 -1.32 -7.23 4.63
CA GLY A 120 -1.79 -6.74 3.33
C GLY A 120 -1.72 -7.80 2.23
N ARG A 121 -0.58 -8.52 2.15
CA ARG A 121 -0.43 -9.64 1.21
C ARG A 121 -1.42 -10.76 1.52
N LYS A 122 -1.66 -11.04 2.80
CA LYS A 122 -2.63 -12.06 3.24
C LYS A 122 -4.06 -11.67 2.85
N ALA A 123 -4.44 -10.40 3.00
CA ALA A 123 -5.76 -9.93 2.59
C ALA A 123 -6.02 -10.17 1.09
N LEU A 124 -5.04 -9.87 0.23
CA LEU A 124 -5.11 -10.17 -1.20
C LEU A 124 -5.14 -11.68 -1.46
N ALA A 125 -4.30 -12.44 -0.74
CA ALA A 125 -4.20 -13.88 -0.86
C ALA A 125 -5.53 -14.59 -0.53
N ASP A 126 -6.14 -14.24 0.59
CA ASP A 126 -7.41 -14.80 1.05
C ASP A 126 -8.53 -14.49 0.04
N LYS A 127 -8.58 -13.25 -0.48
CA LYS A 127 -9.61 -12.81 -1.43
C LYS A 127 -9.61 -13.64 -2.72
N TYR A 128 -8.42 -13.94 -3.24
CA TYR A 128 -8.25 -14.63 -4.52
C TYR A 128 -7.94 -16.12 -4.40
N GLY A 129 -7.76 -16.65 -3.19
CA GLY A 129 -7.38 -18.04 -2.97
C GLY A 129 -5.98 -18.37 -3.47
N ILE A 130 -5.03 -17.45 -3.31
CA ILE A 130 -3.63 -17.60 -3.74
C ILE A 130 -2.69 -17.62 -2.52
N THR A 131 -1.41 -17.90 -2.74
CA THR A 131 -0.42 -17.83 -1.65
C THR A 131 -0.05 -16.38 -1.32
N VAL A 132 0.36 -16.11 -0.08
CA VAL A 132 0.87 -14.80 0.36
C VAL A 132 2.06 -14.34 -0.48
N ALA A 133 2.95 -15.27 -0.85
CA ALA A 133 4.07 -14.98 -1.73
C ALA A 133 3.62 -14.53 -3.13
N LYS A 134 2.62 -15.22 -3.70
CA LYS A 134 2.04 -14.84 -4.99
C LYS A 134 1.29 -13.51 -4.92
N ALA A 135 0.59 -13.23 -3.82
CA ALA A 135 -0.02 -11.93 -3.57
C ALA A 135 1.03 -10.80 -3.55
N GLY A 136 2.16 -10.98 -2.85
CA GLY A 136 3.27 -10.03 -2.86
C GLY A 136 3.84 -9.78 -4.27
N HIS A 137 4.00 -10.85 -5.05
CA HIS A 137 4.43 -10.76 -6.46
C HIS A 137 3.46 -9.95 -7.31
N ILE A 138 2.15 -10.21 -7.21
CA ILE A 138 1.12 -9.50 -7.99
C ILE A 138 1.06 -8.00 -7.64
N ILE A 139 1.20 -7.65 -6.36
CA ILE A 139 1.25 -6.24 -5.92
C ILE A 139 2.41 -5.52 -6.62
N GLY A 140 3.61 -6.12 -6.62
CA GLY A 140 4.77 -5.54 -7.32
C GLY A 140 4.62 -5.54 -8.85
N LEU A 141 4.04 -6.60 -9.43
CA LEU A 141 3.80 -6.73 -10.88
C LEU A 141 2.94 -5.57 -11.42
N LEU A 142 1.98 -5.11 -10.62
CA LEU A 142 1.02 -4.06 -10.97
C LEU A 142 1.43 -2.66 -10.50
N ASP A 143 2.67 -2.50 -10.00
CA ASP A 143 3.19 -1.26 -9.41
C ASP A 143 2.26 -0.66 -8.33
N LEU A 144 1.80 -1.54 -7.45
CA LEU A 144 0.99 -1.19 -6.29
C LEU A 144 1.81 -1.28 -5.01
N VAL A 145 1.34 -0.62 -3.95
CA VAL A 145 1.96 -0.63 -2.63
C VAL A 145 0.91 -0.86 -1.54
N ILE A 146 1.36 -1.48 -0.44
CA ILE A 146 0.55 -1.63 0.77
C ILE A 146 0.61 -0.29 1.51
N HIS A 147 -0.53 0.37 1.63
CA HIS A 147 -0.71 1.60 2.36
C HIS A 147 -1.39 1.32 3.70
N GLU A 148 -0.79 1.83 4.77
CA GLU A 148 -1.30 1.71 6.12
C GLU A 148 -2.04 3.00 6.49
N THR A 149 -3.35 2.96 6.53
CA THR A 149 -4.18 4.13 6.82
C THR A 149 -4.12 4.46 8.32
N ASP A 150 -4.29 5.74 8.64
CA ASP A 150 -4.22 6.24 10.03
C ASP A 150 -5.29 5.67 10.96
N ASP A 151 -6.42 5.27 10.38
CA ASP A 151 -7.53 4.61 11.06
C ASP A 151 -7.35 3.09 11.22
N GLY A 152 -6.12 2.61 10.99
CA GLY A 152 -5.71 1.25 11.30
C GLY A 152 -6.24 0.24 10.30
N ARG A 153 -6.25 0.57 9.00
CA ARG A 153 -6.54 -0.37 7.92
C ARG A 153 -5.36 -0.47 6.98
N ILE A 154 -5.36 -1.56 6.22
CA ILE A 154 -4.55 -1.71 5.03
C ILE A 154 -5.41 -1.51 3.80
N GLU A 155 -4.84 -0.77 2.86
CA GLU A 155 -5.30 -0.64 1.49
C GLU A 155 -4.15 -0.94 0.53
N ILE A 156 -4.45 -1.34 -0.70
CA ILE A 156 -3.44 -1.52 -1.75
C ILE A 156 -3.68 -0.43 -2.79
N VAL A 157 -2.72 0.45 -2.97
CA VAL A 157 -2.88 1.71 -3.73
C VAL A 157 -1.76 1.86 -4.76
N PRO A 158 -1.91 2.74 -5.76
CA PRO A 158 -0.86 3.00 -6.76
C PRO A 158 0.40 3.55 -6.11
N ASN A 159 1.52 2.91 -6.41
CA ASN A 159 2.81 3.30 -5.87
C ASN A 159 3.21 4.71 -6.31
N ASN A 160 2.89 5.08 -7.54
CA ASN A 160 3.18 6.39 -8.13
C ASN A 160 2.46 7.58 -7.48
N VAL A 161 1.28 7.37 -6.90
CA VAL A 161 0.59 8.38 -6.07
C VAL A 161 1.12 8.34 -4.65
N HIS A 162 1.16 7.15 -4.04
CA HIS A 162 1.57 6.99 -2.64
C HIS A 162 2.98 7.51 -2.35
N ARG A 163 3.92 7.32 -3.30
CA ARG A 163 5.30 7.79 -3.19
C ARG A 163 5.54 9.21 -3.70
N PHE A 164 4.50 9.94 -4.12
CA PHE A 164 4.63 11.35 -4.48
C PHE A 164 4.65 12.24 -3.23
N LYS A 165 5.75 12.15 -2.47
CA LYS A 165 5.91 12.74 -1.14
C LYS A 165 5.83 14.28 -1.14
N GLN A 166 6.05 14.94 -2.28
CA GLN A 166 5.88 16.39 -2.43
C GLN A 166 4.45 16.84 -2.11
N LEU A 167 3.45 15.97 -2.32
CA LEU A 167 2.06 16.24 -1.94
C LEU A 167 1.54 15.34 -0.82
N TYR A 168 2.03 14.10 -0.75
CA TYR A 168 1.43 13.08 0.10
C TYR A 168 2.37 12.49 1.15
N ALA A 169 3.40 13.24 1.56
CA ALA A 169 4.18 12.86 2.74
C ALA A 169 3.27 12.75 3.97
N HIS A 170 3.28 11.59 4.62
CA HIS A 170 2.38 11.26 5.73
C HIS A 170 3.12 10.46 6.80
N LYS A 171 2.78 10.70 8.08
CA LYS A 171 3.33 9.93 9.19
C LYS A 171 2.45 8.71 9.40
N GLY A 172 2.74 7.64 8.66
CA GLY A 172 1.92 6.44 8.66
C GLY A 172 1.91 5.66 9.99
N TYR A 173 1.12 4.59 9.99
CA TYR A 173 0.92 3.66 11.11
C TYR A 173 2.22 3.24 11.82
N VAL A 174 3.30 2.99 11.08
CA VAL A 174 4.61 2.61 11.65
C VAL A 174 5.13 3.65 12.65
N SER A 175 5.09 4.94 12.29
CA SER A 175 5.59 6.02 13.16
C SER A 175 4.74 6.16 14.43
N LYS A 176 3.41 6.05 14.27
CA LYS A 176 2.45 5.99 15.39
C LYS A 176 2.74 4.83 16.33
N MET A 177 2.98 3.63 15.79
CA MET A 177 3.23 2.44 16.61
C MET A 177 4.57 2.48 17.32
N LEU A 178 5.65 2.96 16.68
CA LEU A 178 6.94 3.14 17.37
C LEU A 178 6.80 4.08 18.57
N LYS A 179 6.10 5.20 18.39
CA LYS A 179 5.87 6.16 19.46
C LYS A 179 5.12 5.55 20.64
N LEU A 180 4.11 4.73 20.35
CA LEU A 180 3.33 4.01 21.37
C LEU A 180 4.10 2.86 22.05
N ILE A 181 5.01 2.22 21.33
CA ILE A 181 5.76 1.05 21.80
C ILE A 181 6.97 1.46 22.65
N ASN A 182 7.81 2.37 22.14
CA ASN A 182 9.10 2.71 22.76
C ASN A 182 9.44 4.20 22.70
N GLY A 183 8.47 5.07 22.39
CA GLY A 183 8.67 6.52 22.37
C GLY A 183 9.50 7.05 21.21
N LYS A 184 9.99 6.19 20.31
CA LYS A 184 10.73 6.60 19.10
C LYS A 184 9.75 7.07 18.03
N GLU A 185 10.16 8.06 17.25
CA GLU A 185 9.41 8.54 16.09
C GLU A 185 10.34 8.50 14.88
N VAL A 186 9.85 8.01 13.75
CA VAL A 186 10.57 8.08 12.49
C VAL A 186 9.87 9.08 11.59
N ALA A 187 10.66 9.92 10.91
CA ALA A 187 10.17 10.69 9.78
C ALA A 187 9.77 9.73 8.65
N ASP A 188 8.99 10.26 7.71
CA ASP A 188 8.47 9.51 6.57
C ASP A 188 9.61 8.82 5.80
N GLU A 189 9.28 7.69 5.17
CA GLU A 189 10.14 6.66 4.56
C GLU A 189 11.43 7.13 3.87
N ASP A 190 12.50 7.36 4.64
CA ASP A 190 13.88 7.37 4.13
C ASP A 190 14.37 5.91 4.00
N GLU A 191 14.07 5.31 2.84
CA GLU A 191 14.95 4.28 2.22
C GLU A 191 15.45 4.82 0.87
#